data_AF-A0A7J4P1P8-F1
#
_entry.id   AF-A0A7J4P1P8-F1
#
_cell.length_a   1.000
_cell.length_b   1.000
_cell.length_c   1.000
_cell.angle_alpha   90.00
_cell.angle_beta   90.00
_cell.angle_gamma   90.00
#
_symmetry.space_group_name_H-M   'P 1'
#
loop_
_entity.id
_entity.type
_entity.pdbx_description
1 polymer ?
#
loop_
_entity_poly.entity_id
_entity_poly.type
_entity_poly.pdbx_seq_one_letter_code
_entity_poly.pdbx_strand_id
1 'polypeptide(L)'
;MSKVRQRRFAQRFTENISTLRSALETVDEAPGGSIHWTDLVKKMCSVNPSMWQINTMICYLRREHYLRRPERGVYTMSKRGAALLEALNDPAHREASM
;
A
#
# COMPACT_ATOMS: atom_id res chain seq x y z
N MET A 1 -14.36 -3.74 -16.84
CA MET A 1 -12.90 -3.45 -16.95
C MET A 1 -12.26 -4.53 -17.81
N SER A 2 -11.37 -4.18 -18.76
CA SER A 2 -10.79 -5.14 -19.72
C SER A 2 -9.66 -5.99 -19.10
N LYS A 3 -9.65 -7.31 -19.38
CA LYS A 3 -8.71 -8.33 -18.82
C LYS A 3 -7.22 -7.98 -19.02
N VAL A 4 -6.90 -7.18 -20.03
CA VAL A 4 -5.53 -6.72 -20.34
C VAL A 4 -4.99 -5.76 -19.28
N ARG A 5 -5.84 -4.89 -18.70
CA ARG A 5 -5.44 -3.99 -17.60
C ARG A 5 -5.15 -4.77 -16.33
N GLN A 6 -5.90 -5.84 -16.04
CA GLN A 6 -5.67 -6.67 -14.87
C GLN A 6 -4.33 -7.43 -14.94
N ARG A 7 -3.95 -7.97 -16.10
CA ARG A 7 -2.68 -8.72 -16.27
C ARG A 7 -1.42 -7.87 -16.15
N ARG A 8 -1.34 -6.71 -16.83
CA ARG A 8 -0.19 -5.79 -16.67
C ARG A 8 -0.10 -5.21 -15.26
N PHE A 9 -1.24 -5.11 -14.58
CA PHE A 9 -1.32 -4.60 -13.22
C PHE A 9 -0.87 -5.62 -12.18
N ALA A 10 -1.25 -6.89 -12.33
CA ALA A 10 -0.73 -7.99 -11.51
C ALA A 10 0.79 -8.16 -11.65
N GLN A 11 1.34 -7.96 -12.86
CA GLN A 11 2.80 -8.03 -13.09
C GLN A 11 3.56 -6.88 -12.40
N ARG A 12 3.01 -5.66 -12.43
CA ARG A 12 3.52 -4.51 -11.64
C ARG A 12 3.31 -4.67 -10.13
N PHE A 13 2.34 -5.48 -9.72
CA PHE A 13 2.03 -5.77 -8.32
C PHE A 13 3.14 -6.59 -7.68
N THR A 14 3.65 -7.61 -8.38
CA THR A 14 4.82 -8.41 -7.97
C THR A 14 6.10 -7.58 -7.89
N GLU A 15 6.29 -6.61 -8.79
CA GLU A 15 7.51 -5.75 -8.79
C GLU A 15 7.55 -4.70 -7.68
N ASN A 16 6.45 -4.47 -6.95
CA ASN A 16 6.35 -3.40 -5.95
C ASN A 16 5.71 -3.84 -4.63
N ILE A 17 5.90 -5.10 -4.27
CA ILE A 17 5.50 -5.63 -2.95
C ILE A 17 6.11 -4.80 -1.82
N SER A 18 7.36 -4.33 -1.96
CA SER A 18 8.02 -3.44 -1.00
C SER A 18 7.28 -2.12 -0.81
N THR A 19 6.93 -1.43 -1.90
CA THR A 19 6.17 -0.17 -1.88
C THR A 19 4.77 -0.37 -1.29
N LEU A 20 4.13 -1.50 -1.62
CA LEU A 20 2.82 -1.84 -1.08
C LEU A 20 2.87 -2.10 0.42
N ARG A 21 3.83 -2.91 0.88
CA ARG A 21 4.04 -3.21 2.30
C ARG A 21 4.34 -1.92 3.06
N SER A 22 5.28 -1.12 2.56
CA SER A 22 5.66 0.17 3.16
C SER A 22 4.48 1.11 3.32
N ALA A 23 3.57 1.16 2.33
CA ALA A 23 2.35 1.96 2.41
C ALA A 23 1.43 1.50 3.55
N LEU A 24 1.26 0.18 3.71
CA LEU A 24 0.41 -0.40 4.74
C LEU A 24 1.04 -0.22 6.13
N GLU A 25 2.33 -0.54 6.29
CA GLU A 25 3.09 -0.33 7.54
C GLU A 25 3.02 1.12 7.99
N THR A 26 3.22 2.06 7.07
CA THR A 26 3.20 3.49 7.39
C THR A 26 1.85 3.95 7.96
N VAL A 27 0.74 3.37 7.50
CA VAL A 27 -0.61 3.68 8.01
C VAL A 27 -0.88 2.95 9.33
N ASP A 28 -0.38 1.72 9.48
CA ASP A 28 -0.54 0.91 10.69
C ASP A 28 0.21 1.51 11.90
N GLU A 29 1.43 1.99 11.67
CA GLU A 29 2.27 2.67 12.67
C GLU A 29 1.82 4.11 12.98
N ALA A 30 0.79 4.61 12.30
CA ALA A 30 0.34 5.98 12.47
C ALA A 30 -0.34 6.17 13.84
N PRO A 31 0.06 7.19 14.63
CA PRO A 31 -0.60 7.49 15.90
C PRO A 31 -2.11 7.71 15.69
N GLY A 32 -2.95 6.99 16.45
CA GLY A 32 -4.40 7.06 16.31
C GLY A 32 -4.98 6.33 15.10
N GLY A 33 -4.19 5.50 14.40
CA GLY A 33 -4.65 4.65 13.30
C GLY A 33 -5.03 5.41 12.02
N SER A 34 -4.56 6.66 11.90
CA SER A 34 -4.85 7.54 10.76
C SER A 34 -3.64 8.39 10.40
N ILE A 35 -3.44 8.64 9.11
CA ILE A 35 -2.31 9.43 8.62
C ILE A 35 -2.72 10.38 7.49
N HIS A 36 -2.20 11.60 7.51
CA HIS A 36 -2.41 12.56 6.44
C HIS A 36 -1.51 12.26 5.23
N TRP A 37 -1.99 12.55 4.02
CA TRP A 37 -1.33 12.29 2.74
C TRP A 37 0.11 12.79 2.73
N THR A 38 0.33 14.01 3.20
CA THR A 38 1.66 14.63 3.22
C THR A 38 2.65 13.80 4.05
N ASP A 39 2.22 13.29 5.20
CA ASP A 39 3.09 12.55 6.12
C ASP A 39 3.29 11.10 5.64
N LEU A 40 2.23 10.49 5.11
CA LEU A 40 2.29 9.20 4.43
C LEU A 40 3.30 9.22 3.28
N VAL A 41 3.20 10.22 2.39
CA VAL A 41 4.12 10.39 1.27
C VAL A 41 5.54 10.64 1.75
N LYS A 42 5.74 11.54 2.72
CA LYS A 42 7.08 11.82 3.27
C LYS A 42 7.76 10.55 3.78
N LYS A 43 7.04 9.73 4.55
CA LYS A 43 7.55 8.45 5.04
C LYS A 43 7.84 7.48 3.89
N MET A 44 6.91 7.33 2.94
CA MET A 44 7.10 6.44 1.80
C MET A 44 8.24 6.87 0.86
N CYS A 45 8.48 8.18 0.71
CA CYS A 45 9.56 8.72 -0.11
C CYS A 45 10.96 8.34 0.41
N SER A 46 11.10 7.99 1.69
CA SER A 46 12.35 7.46 2.24
C SER A 46 12.68 6.06 1.73
N VAL A 47 11.66 5.29 1.32
CA VAL A 47 11.79 3.91 0.82
C VAL A 47 11.70 3.85 -0.70
N ASN A 48 10.78 4.62 -1.30
CA ASN A 48 10.60 4.74 -2.73
C ASN A 48 10.49 6.21 -3.15
N PRO A 49 11.49 6.80 -3.83
CA PRO A 49 11.47 8.21 -4.20
C PRO A 49 10.45 8.55 -5.30
N SER A 50 9.84 7.56 -5.96
CA SER A 50 8.90 7.79 -7.05
C SER A 50 7.51 8.16 -6.56
N MET A 51 7.22 9.46 -6.53
CA MET A 51 5.89 10.01 -6.23
C MET A 51 4.76 9.40 -7.06
N TRP A 52 5.04 9.09 -8.33
CA TRP A 52 4.06 8.47 -9.22
C TRP A 52 3.72 7.03 -8.78
N GLN A 53 4.72 6.26 -8.35
CA GLN A 53 4.51 4.89 -7.84
C GLN A 53 3.77 4.93 -6.50
N ILE A 54 4.17 5.81 -5.58
CA ILE A 54 3.48 6.01 -4.29
C ILE A 54 2.00 6.32 -4.53
N ASN A 55 1.71 7.33 -5.36
CA ASN A 55 0.33 7.72 -5.64
C ASN A 55 -0.48 6.60 -6.30
N THR A 56 0.14 5.87 -7.25
CA THR A 56 -0.49 4.72 -7.90
C THR A 56 -0.82 3.63 -6.89
N MET A 57 0.08 3.36 -5.95
CA MET A 57 -0.10 2.34 -4.91
C MET A 57 -1.20 2.74 -3.91
N ILE A 58 -1.18 3.96 -3.40
CA ILE A 58 -2.23 4.45 -2.48
C ILE A 58 -3.61 4.46 -3.16
N CYS A 59 -3.69 4.89 -4.42
CA CYS A 59 -4.93 4.83 -5.18
C CYS A 59 -5.44 3.40 -5.34
N TYR A 60 -4.55 2.44 -5.57
CA TYR A 60 -4.91 1.03 -5.62
C TYR A 60 -5.42 0.53 -4.27
N LEU A 61 -4.65 0.73 -3.20
CA LEU A 61 -5.01 0.26 -1.86
C LEU A 61 -6.37 0.81 -1.41
N ARG A 62 -6.68 2.06 -1.79
CA ARG A 62 -8.00 2.65 -1.56
C ARG A 62 -9.09 2.00 -2.42
N ARG A 63 -8.85 1.82 -3.72
CA ARG A 63 -9.83 1.25 -4.66
C ARG A 63 -10.21 -0.18 -4.29
N GLU A 64 -9.26 -0.97 -3.81
CA GLU A 64 -9.48 -2.35 -3.38
C GLU A 64 -9.84 -2.48 -1.88
N HIS A 65 -10.15 -1.36 -1.22
CA HIS A 65 -10.61 -1.31 0.17
C HIS A 65 -9.61 -1.81 1.24
N TYR A 66 -8.31 -1.82 0.94
CA TYR A 66 -7.26 -2.05 1.94
C TYR A 66 -7.06 -0.80 2.82
N LEU A 67 -7.16 0.38 2.22
CA LEU A 67 -7.19 1.66 2.93
C LEU A 67 -8.55 2.33 2.79
N ARG A 68 -8.95 3.08 3.83
CA ARG A 68 -10.10 3.96 3.80
C ARG A 68 -9.63 5.41 3.80
N ARG A 69 -10.49 6.30 3.29
CA ARG A 69 -10.26 7.74 3.28
C ARG A 69 -11.47 8.41 3.94
N PRO A 70 -11.52 8.49 5.28
CA PRO A 70 -12.66 9.08 5.98
C PRO A 70 -12.79 10.57 5.68
N GLU A 71 -11.68 11.26 5.47
CA GLU A 71 -11.63 12.69 5.21
C GLU A 71 -10.66 13.04 4.07
N ARG A 72 -10.72 14.28 3.59
CA ARG A 72 -9.84 14.72 2.51
C ARG A 72 -8.38 14.67 2.97
N GLY A 73 -7.65 13.68 2.48
CA GLY A 73 -6.21 13.58 2.69
C GLY A 73 -5.85 12.69 3.87
N VAL A 74 -6.82 12.23 4.67
CA VAL A 74 -6.59 11.31 5.78
C VAL A 74 -6.84 9.88 5.30
N TYR A 75 -5.92 8.98 5.62
CA TYR A 75 -5.99 7.56 5.31
C TYR A 75 -5.98 6.74 6.59
N THR A 76 -6.82 5.70 6.64
CA THR A 76 -6.87 4.75 7.76
C THR A 76 -6.82 3.33 7.26
N MET A 77 -6.27 2.43 8.07
CA MET A 77 -6.24 1.01 7.77
C MET A 77 -7.65 0.42 7.80
N SER A 78 -7.95 -0.51 6.88
CA SER A 78 -9.14 -1.36 6.97
C SER A 78 -8.78 -2.74 7.53
N LYS A 79 -9.76 -3.49 8.04
CA LYS A 79 -9.53 -4.90 8.45
C LYS A 79 -8.90 -5.74 7.34
N ARG A 80 -9.28 -5.48 6.08
CA ARG A 80 -8.73 -6.16 4.91
C ARG A 80 -7.29 -5.75 4.64
N GLY A 81 -6.96 -4.47 4.85
CA GLY A 81 -5.59 -3.96 4.75
C GLY A 81 -4.67 -4.57 5.81
N ALA A 82 -5.15 -4.68 7.05
CA ALA A 82 -4.42 -5.32 8.14
C ALA A 82 -4.12 -6.81 7.82
N ALA A 83 -5.13 -7.57 7.39
CA ALA A 83 -4.94 -8.97 6.99
C ALA A 83 -3.95 -9.13 5.81
N LEU A 84 -3.96 -8.18 4.85
CA LEU A 84 -2.97 -8.18 3.77
C LEU A 84 -1.56 -7.89 4.30
N LEU A 85 -1.41 -6.93 5.21
CA LEU A 85 -0.11 -6.63 5.81
C LEU A 85 0.45 -7.83 6.58
N GLU A 86 -0.39 -8.52 7.36
CA GLU A 86 -0.04 -9.76 8.04
C GLU A 86 0.44 -10.82 7.04
N ALA A 87 -0.31 -11.07 5.97
CA ALA A 87 0.06 -12.03 4.93
C ALA A 87 1.39 -11.66 4.23
N LEU A 88 1.70 -10.37 4.08
CA LEU A 88 2.95 -9.89 3.49
C LEU A 88 4.14 -10.02 4.44
N ASN A 89 3.89 -10.08 5.75
CA ASN A 89 4.91 -10.23 6.79
C ASN A 89 5.15 -11.69 7.17
N ASP A 90 4.25 -12.60 6.77
CA ASP A 90 4.41 -14.03 6.94
C ASP A 90 5.72 -14.52 6.27
N PRO A 91 6.60 -15.22 7.01
CA PRO A 91 7.84 -15.77 6.48
C PRO A 91 7.64 -16.69 5.27
N ALA A 92 6.48 -17.33 5.09
CA ALA A 92 6.18 -18.15 3.92
C ALA A 92 6.14 -17.35 2.59
N HIS A 93 6.03 -16.03 2.65
CA HIS A 93 6.11 -15.13 1.48
C HIS A 93 7.45 -14.35 1.39
N ARG A 94 8.38 -14.55 2.34
CA ARG A 94 9.72 -13.94 2.28
C ARG A 94 10.66 -14.65 1.30
N GLU A 95 10.43 -15.92 0.99
CA GLU A 95 11.32 -16.73 0.13
C GLU A 95 11.13 -16.49 -1.38
N ALA A 96 10.05 -15.82 -1.81
CA ALA A 96 9.78 -15.58 -3.23
C ALA A 96 10.45 -14.30 -3.81
N SER A 97 11.33 -13.64 -3.05
CA SER A 97 12.01 -12.41 -3.48
C SER A 97 13.51 -12.37 -3.13
N MET A 98 14.11 -13.53 -2.85
CA MET A 98 15.56 -13.72 -2.84
C MET A 98 16.03 -14.37 -4.14
#